data_AF-A0AA88XI33-F1
#
_entry.id   AF-A0AA88XI33-F1
#
_cell.length_a   1.000
_cell.length_b   1.000
_cell.length_c   1.000
_cell.angle_alpha   90.00
_cell.angle_beta   90.00
_cell.angle_gamma   90.00
#
_symmetry.space_group_name_H-M   'P 1'
#
loop_
_entity.id
_entity.type
_entity.pdbx_description
1 polymer ?
#
loop_
_entity_poly.entity_id
_entity_poly.type
_entity_poly.pdbx_seq_one_letter_code
_entity_poly.pdbx_strand_id
1 'polypeptide(L)'
;MIPVARPSLATAVSQITAATLKRIGPVATAKNDLPTFYTKHEPIRPTTRLPTSNLCAVSGITGISHARYLHSDLSQPNFDVYRRESTKNKSKSREQDEETRRAFSYVLVGGSGMVGFWGGKVLVNEIISFVDIDKGTVAAGVSEFDVTSLPEGTGVLTKWRGMPVYIRHRTQAEIDEECNVDLLSLRDPQHDLDRSEKPEFMVLVGVCTHLGCIPLNEAGNFAPGGYYCPCHGSHYDSSGRIRKGPAPLNLEVPPHHFADDTTLVIG
;
A
#
# COMPACT_ATOMS: atom_id res chain seq x y z
N MET A 1 -32.21 -9.14 -62.54
CA MET A 1 -31.74 -7.74 -62.64
C MET A 1 -31.76 -7.21 -61.22
N ILE A 2 -30.65 -7.07 -60.49
CA ILE A 2 -29.53 -6.12 -60.63
C ILE A 2 -28.44 -6.55 -59.61
N PRO A 3 -27.14 -6.22 -59.81
CA PRO A 3 -26.00 -6.91 -59.23
C PRO A 3 -25.44 -6.28 -57.93
N VAL A 4 -24.49 -7.02 -57.36
CA VAL A 4 -23.61 -6.75 -56.22
C VAL A 4 -22.82 -5.44 -56.34
N ALA A 5 -22.70 -4.69 -55.24
CA ALA A 5 -21.62 -3.71 -55.01
C ALA A 5 -21.12 -3.79 -53.55
N ARG A 6 -19.80 -3.94 -53.40
CA ARG A 6 -19.07 -3.98 -52.11
C ARG A 6 -19.00 -2.58 -51.49
N PRO A 7 -19.01 -2.42 -50.15
CA PRO A 7 -18.51 -1.21 -49.53
C PRO A 7 -16.99 -1.31 -49.31
N SER A 8 -16.27 -0.35 -49.87
CA SER A 8 -14.88 -0.03 -49.57
C SER A 8 -14.77 0.62 -48.19
N LEU A 9 -13.67 0.30 -47.50
CA LEU A 9 -13.20 0.90 -46.24
C LEU A 9 -13.41 2.42 -46.21
N ALA A 10 -14.33 2.89 -45.36
CA ALA A 10 -14.48 4.29 -45.00
C ALA A 10 -13.82 4.53 -43.64
N THR A 11 -12.81 5.39 -43.69
CA THR A 11 -12.01 5.95 -42.61
C THR A 11 -12.87 6.39 -41.42
N ALA A 12 -12.49 5.92 -40.23
CA ALA A 12 -13.06 6.33 -38.95
C ALA A 12 -12.84 7.84 -38.73
N VAL A 13 -13.94 8.59 -38.62
CA VAL A 13 -13.95 9.92 -38.02
C VAL A 13 -14.77 9.81 -36.75
N SER A 14 -14.10 9.89 -35.61
CA SER A 14 -14.72 9.87 -34.29
C SER A 14 -15.60 11.11 -34.11
N GLN A 15 -16.91 10.96 -34.28
CA GLN A 15 -17.87 11.89 -33.71
C GLN A 15 -18.03 11.56 -32.23
N ILE A 16 -17.27 12.24 -31.37
CA ILE A 16 -17.60 12.32 -29.95
C ILE A 16 -18.64 13.42 -29.82
N THR A 17 -19.88 13.00 -29.58
CA THR A 17 -21.00 13.84 -29.23
C THR A 17 -20.68 14.62 -27.96
N ALA A 18 -20.88 15.94 -28.03
CA ALA A 18 -20.73 16.84 -26.90
C ALA A 18 -21.77 16.48 -25.82
N ALA A 19 -21.36 15.69 -24.84
CA ALA A 19 -22.13 15.52 -23.61
C ALA A 19 -22.15 16.86 -22.88
N THR A 20 -23.36 17.37 -22.65
CA THR A 20 -23.67 18.61 -21.95
C THR A 20 -23.17 18.56 -20.50
N LEU A 21 -21.89 18.86 -20.28
CA LEU A 21 -21.34 19.12 -18.95
C LEU A 21 -22.00 20.38 -18.39
N LYS A 22 -22.91 20.20 -17.44
CA LYS A 22 -23.53 21.27 -16.66
C LYS A 22 -22.41 22.02 -15.92
N ARG A 23 -22.14 23.26 -16.32
CA ARG A 23 -21.13 24.15 -15.72
C ARG A 23 -21.42 24.32 -14.22
N ILE A 24 -20.60 23.73 -13.36
CA ILE A 24 -20.68 23.92 -11.91
C ILE A 24 -19.89 25.20 -11.60
N GLY A 25 -20.60 26.32 -11.52
CA GLY A 25 -20.08 27.60 -11.02
C GLY A 25 -19.63 28.61 -12.08
N PRO A 26 -19.63 29.92 -11.74
CA PRO A 26 -19.16 30.96 -12.65
C PRO A 26 -17.67 30.75 -12.92
N VAL A 27 -17.31 30.60 -14.19
CA VAL A 27 -15.93 30.80 -14.63
C VAL A 27 -15.59 32.24 -14.28
N ALA A 28 -14.68 32.43 -13.32
CA ALA A 28 -14.14 33.75 -13.02
C ALA A 28 -13.42 34.26 -14.28
N THR A 29 -14.12 35.06 -15.08
CA THR A 29 -13.49 35.92 -16.08
C THR A 29 -12.73 36.99 -15.31
N ALA A 30 -11.48 36.69 -14.96
CA ALA A 30 -10.55 37.72 -14.53
C ALA A 30 -10.51 38.75 -15.66
N LYS A 31 -10.95 39.99 -15.39
CA LYS A 31 -10.66 41.11 -16.29
C LYS A 31 -9.14 41.13 -16.45
N ASN A 32 -8.67 40.83 -17.66
CA ASN A 32 -7.28 41.00 -18.02
C ASN A 32 -7.01 42.50 -18.19
N ASP A 33 -7.07 43.24 -17.09
CA ASP A 33 -6.47 44.57 -16.96
C ASP A 33 -4.96 44.37 -16.70
N LEU A 34 -4.30 43.59 -17.56
CA LEU A 34 -2.85 43.52 -17.55
C LEU A 34 -2.35 44.88 -18.07
N PRO A 35 -1.60 45.66 -17.29
CA PRO A 35 -0.99 46.89 -17.79
C PRO A 35 -0.06 46.51 -18.94
N THR A 36 -0.32 47.05 -20.12
CA THR A 36 0.58 46.94 -21.26
C THR A 36 1.86 47.71 -20.93
N PHE A 37 2.95 46.98 -20.64
CA PHE A 37 4.28 47.58 -20.47
C PHE A 37 4.88 47.95 -21.83
N TYR A 38 4.27 48.92 -22.51
CA TYR A 38 5.02 49.73 -23.45
C TYR A 38 5.63 50.89 -22.65
N THR A 39 6.72 50.62 -21.93
CA THR A 39 7.65 51.71 -21.66
C THR A 39 8.28 52.04 -23.00
N LYS A 40 7.85 53.15 -23.60
CA LYS A 40 8.54 53.72 -24.76
C LYS A 40 10.02 53.75 -24.40
N HIS A 41 10.85 52.95 -25.10
CA HIS A 41 12.30 53.01 -24.96
C HIS A 41 12.75 54.33 -25.60
N GLU A 42 12.55 55.43 -24.90
CA GLU A 42 13.26 56.65 -25.23
C GLU A 42 14.71 56.45 -24.81
N PRO A 43 15.69 56.71 -25.69
CA PRO A 43 17.08 56.68 -25.30
C PRO A 43 17.27 57.67 -24.15
N ILE A 44 17.74 57.19 -23.01
CA ILE A 44 18.02 58.01 -21.82
C ILE A 44 19.14 58.97 -22.22
N ARG A 45 18.78 60.17 -22.66
CA ARG A 45 19.73 61.25 -22.88
C ARG A 45 20.09 61.82 -21.51
N PRO A 46 21.36 61.77 -21.07
CA PRO A 46 21.76 62.22 -19.73
C PRO A 46 21.59 63.74 -19.53
N THR A 47 21.23 64.48 -20.57
CA THR A 47 21.10 65.95 -20.57
C THR A 47 19.67 66.46 -20.36
N THR A 48 18.63 65.62 -20.46
CA THR A 48 17.23 66.08 -20.44
C THR A 48 16.49 65.83 -19.13
N ARG A 49 17.06 65.06 -18.19
CA ARG A 49 16.48 64.87 -16.85
C ARG A 49 17.36 65.53 -15.79
N LEU A 50 16.73 66.39 -14.98
CA LEU A 50 17.31 66.96 -13.77
C LEU A 50 17.85 65.83 -12.87
N PRO A 51 19.01 66.00 -12.24
CA PRO A 51 19.59 64.98 -11.38
C PRO A 51 18.65 64.72 -10.19
N THR A 52 18.18 63.47 -10.08
CA THR A 52 17.33 63.03 -8.97
C THR A 52 18.15 62.57 -7.76
N SER A 53 19.48 62.52 -7.90
CA SER A 53 20.44 62.06 -6.90
C SER A 53 21.52 63.13 -6.66
N ASN A 54 22.20 63.05 -5.52
CA ASN A 54 23.25 63.99 -5.15
C ASN A 54 24.39 63.95 -6.17
N LEU A 55 24.67 65.08 -6.83
CA LEU A 55 25.79 65.23 -7.76
C LEU A 55 27.11 65.08 -6.98
N CYS A 56 27.99 64.19 -7.43
CA CYS A 56 29.34 64.09 -6.87
C CYS A 56 30.25 65.07 -7.62
N ALA A 57 30.77 66.06 -6.90
CA ALA A 57 31.75 66.99 -7.44
C ALA A 57 33.14 66.34 -7.43
N VAL A 58 33.74 66.21 -8.60
CA VAL A 58 35.11 65.72 -8.78
C VAL A 58 36.00 66.93 -9.11
N SER A 59 36.89 67.26 -8.17
CA SER A 59 37.87 68.34 -8.36
C SER A 59 39.07 67.82 -9.16
N GLY A 60 39.37 68.48 -10.28
CA GLY A 60 40.53 68.18 -11.12
C GLY A 60 41.38 69.43 -11.40
N ILE A 61 42.52 69.25 -12.04
CA ILE A 61 43.53 70.31 -12.30
C ILE A 61 42.95 71.45 -13.16
N THR A 62 41.91 71.17 -13.96
CA THR A 62 41.22 72.13 -14.83
C THR A 62 39.92 72.69 -14.24
N GLY A 63 39.61 72.39 -12.97
CA GLY A 63 38.42 72.89 -12.26
C GLY A 63 37.55 71.79 -11.65
N ILE A 64 36.47 72.19 -10.98
CA ILE A 64 35.47 71.28 -10.41
C ILE A 64 34.54 70.81 -11.53
N SER A 65 34.46 69.50 -11.73
CA SER A 65 33.55 68.86 -12.69
C SER A 65 32.52 67.99 -11.96
N HIS A 66 31.28 67.95 -12.44
CA HIS A 66 30.27 67.06 -11.88
C HIS A 66 30.34 65.70 -12.58
N ALA A 67 30.52 64.62 -11.81
CA ALA A 67 30.43 63.26 -12.33
C ALA A 67 29.03 62.68 -12.03
N ARG A 68 28.32 62.26 -13.08
CA ARG A 68 27.04 61.57 -13.01
C ARG A 68 27.25 60.09 -13.30
N TYR A 69 26.90 59.22 -12.35
CA TYR A 69 26.96 57.79 -12.58
C TYR A 69 25.64 57.29 -13.18
N LEU A 70 25.68 56.58 -14.31
CA LEU A 70 24.46 56.09 -14.99
C LEU A 70 23.55 55.24 -14.07
N HIS A 71 24.15 54.49 -13.13
CA HIS A 71 23.40 53.66 -12.20
C HIS A 71 22.55 54.49 -11.21
N SER A 72 22.85 55.77 -11.00
CA SER A 72 22.04 56.64 -10.11
C SER A 72 20.74 57.12 -10.74
N ASP A 73 20.56 56.92 -12.06
CA ASP A 73 19.37 57.31 -12.82
C ASP A 73 18.36 56.16 -12.99
N LEU A 74 18.76 54.95 -12.59
CA LEU A 74 17.92 53.77 -12.65
C LEU A 74 16.96 53.74 -11.47
N SER A 75 15.73 54.19 -11.69
CA SER A 75 14.63 54.00 -10.74
C SER A 75 14.01 52.61 -10.89
N GLN A 76 13.65 51.98 -9.78
CA GLN A 76 12.84 50.75 -9.84
C GLN A 76 11.48 51.04 -10.50
N PRO A 77 11.03 50.21 -11.45
CA PRO A 77 9.70 50.33 -12.03
C PRO A 77 8.58 50.24 -10.98
N ASN A 78 7.41 50.77 -11.31
CA ASN A 78 6.26 50.62 -10.43
C ASN A 78 5.66 49.21 -10.54
N PHE A 79 5.65 48.48 -9.42
CA PHE A 79 5.07 47.14 -9.30
C PHE A 79 3.71 47.12 -8.56
N ASP A 80 3.09 48.27 -8.29
CA ASP A 80 1.87 48.37 -7.48
C ASP A 80 0.70 47.53 -8.01
N VAL A 81 0.67 47.25 -9.32
CA VAL A 81 -0.32 46.35 -9.95
C VAL A 81 -0.15 44.88 -9.52
N TYR A 82 1.08 44.43 -9.28
CA TYR A 82 1.40 43.05 -8.89
C TYR A 82 1.48 42.85 -7.38
N ARG A 83 1.57 43.94 -6.63
CA ARG A 83 1.64 43.89 -5.16
C ARG A 83 0.30 43.42 -4.61
N ARG A 84 0.36 42.55 -3.62
CA ARG A 84 -0.80 42.22 -2.77
C ARG A 84 -1.28 43.50 -2.08
N GLU A 85 -2.58 43.63 -1.85
CA GLU A 85 -3.19 44.83 -1.23
C GLU A 85 -2.47 45.27 0.05
N SER A 86 -2.07 44.32 0.90
CA SER A 86 -1.34 44.59 2.15
C SER A 86 0.05 45.25 1.97
N THR A 87 0.60 45.26 0.75
CA THR A 87 1.94 45.81 0.46
C THR A 87 1.94 47.00 -0.50
N LYS A 88 0.76 47.43 -0.98
CA LYS A 88 0.61 48.56 -1.91
C LYS A 88 0.86 49.91 -1.24
N ASN A 89 0.46 50.07 0.02
CA ASN A 89 0.72 51.32 0.76
C ASN A 89 2.22 51.44 1.09
N LYS A 90 2.88 52.48 0.57
CA LYS A 90 4.33 52.72 0.73
C LYS A 90 4.69 53.31 2.10
N SER A 91 3.73 53.89 2.82
CA SER A 91 3.97 54.50 4.14
C SER A 91 3.80 53.54 5.32
N LYS A 92 3.20 52.36 5.11
CA LYS A 92 3.00 51.33 6.15
C LYS A 92 4.16 50.34 6.16
N SER A 93 4.61 49.94 7.36
CA SER A 93 5.58 48.85 7.49
C SER A 93 5.00 47.54 6.96
N ARG A 94 5.82 46.79 6.22
CA ARG A 94 5.44 45.51 5.61
C ARG A 94 5.56 44.32 6.55
N GLU A 95 6.24 44.50 7.67
CA GLU A 95 6.49 43.47 8.69
C GLU A 95 5.18 43.07 9.39
N GLN A 96 4.28 44.03 9.61
CA GLN A 96 2.99 43.79 10.27
C GLN A 96 2.10 42.79 9.53
N ASP A 97 2.18 42.74 8.19
CA ASP A 97 1.36 41.86 7.35
C ASP A 97 2.18 40.70 6.73
N GLU A 98 3.43 40.53 7.16
CA GLU A 98 4.35 39.53 6.61
C GLU A 98 3.95 38.11 6.97
N GLU A 99 3.63 37.87 8.25
CA GLU A 99 3.24 36.57 8.76
C GLU A 99 2.01 36.04 8.00
N THR A 100 0.94 36.83 7.89
CA THR A 100 -0.27 36.47 7.16
C THR A 100 0.00 36.11 5.70
N ARG A 101 0.91 36.83 5.04
CA ARG A 101 1.28 36.57 3.63
C ARG A 101 2.03 35.25 3.47
N ARG A 102 2.94 34.93 4.39
CA ARG A 102 3.71 33.68 4.41
C ARG A 102 2.82 32.51 4.79
N ALA A 103 2.01 32.67 5.84
CA ALA A 103 1.05 31.68 6.31
C ALA A 103 0.09 31.25 5.20
N PHE A 104 -0.47 32.19 4.42
CA PHE A 104 -1.31 31.85 3.27
C PHE A 104 -0.59 30.92 2.28
N SER A 105 0.66 31.23 1.93
CA SER A 105 1.45 30.41 1.01
C SER A 105 1.82 29.05 1.61
N TYR A 106 2.17 28.97 2.88
CA TYR A 106 2.49 27.71 3.56
C TYR A 106 1.27 26.82 3.76
N VAL A 107 0.11 27.38 4.09
CA VAL A 107 -1.14 26.62 4.20
C VAL A 107 -1.54 26.06 2.85
N LEU A 108 -1.40 26.82 1.76
CA LEU A 108 -1.67 26.30 0.41
C LEU A 108 -0.74 25.14 0.04
N VAL A 109 0.57 25.30 0.23
CA VAL A 109 1.55 24.24 -0.09
C VAL A 109 1.34 23.03 0.82
N GLY A 110 1.24 23.24 2.14
CA GLY A 110 1.01 22.18 3.11
C GLY A 110 -0.31 21.44 2.88
N GLY A 111 -1.40 22.17 2.65
CA GLY A 111 -2.71 21.61 2.35
C GLY A 111 -2.72 20.78 1.06
N SER A 112 -2.11 21.31 -0.02
CA SER A 112 -1.96 20.55 -1.27
C SER A 112 -1.10 19.30 -1.09
N GLY A 113 -0.04 19.39 -0.28
CA GLY A 113 0.84 18.26 0.04
C GLY A 113 0.11 17.16 0.80
N MET A 114 -0.73 17.52 1.77
CA MET A 114 -1.55 16.55 2.52
C MET A 114 -2.57 15.84 1.62
N VAL A 115 -3.24 16.56 0.73
CA VAL A 115 -4.18 15.97 -0.23
C VAL A 115 -3.44 15.03 -1.19
N GLY A 116 -2.27 15.44 -1.71
CA GLY A 116 -1.43 14.61 -2.57
C GLY A 116 -0.95 13.34 -1.86
N PHE A 117 -0.51 13.45 -0.61
CA PHE A 117 -0.11 12.32 0.21
C PHE A 117 -1.26 11.33 0.44
N TRP A 118 -2.45 11.84 0.81
CA TRP A 118 -3.62 11.00 1.02
C TRP A 118 -4.05 10.29 -0.27
N GLY A 119 -4.08 11.01 -1.39
CA GLY A 119 -4.36 10.41 -2.71
C GLY A 119 -3.34 9.34 -3.10
N GLY A 120 -2.05 9.59 -2.87
CA GLY A 120 -0.98 8.61 -3.09
C GLY A 120 -1.14 7.37 -2.23
N LYS A 121 -1.47 7.52 -0.94
CA LYS A 121 -1.74 6.41 -0.03
C LYS A 121 -2.90 5.54 -0.53
N VAL A 122 -4.01 6.15 -0.92
CA VAL A 122 -5.19 5.41 -1.42
C VAL A 122 -4.82 4.63 -2.68
N LEU A 123 -4.11 5.25 -3.61
CA LEU A 123 -3.66 4.59 -4.84
C LEU A 123 -2.75 3.39 -4.55
N VAL A 124 -1.76 3.56 -3.68
CA VAL A 124 -0.84 2.47 -3.32
C VAL A 124 -1.58 1.33 -2.63
N ASN A 125 -2.51 1.64 -1.73
CA ASN A 125 -3.31 0.62 -1.06
C ASN A 125 -4.19 -0.15 -2.06
N GLU A 126 -4.78 0.52 -3.04
CA GLU A 126 -5.56 -0.14 -4.08
C GLU A 126 -4.68 -1.09 -4.91
N ILE A 127 -3.47 -0.67 -5.28
CA ILE A 127 -2.52 -1.53 -6.00
C ILE A 127 -2.14 -2.76 -5.16
N ILE A 128 -1.88 -2.58 -3.86
CA ILE A 128 -1.57 -3.68 -2.95
C ILE A 128 -2.76 -4.65 -2.85
N SER A 129 -3.99 -4.14 -2.85
CA SER A 129 -5.19 -5.00 -2.78
C SER A 129 -5.34 -5.94 -3.97
N PHE A 130 -4.72 -5.66 -5.13
CA PHE A 130 -4.70 -6.60 -6.26
C PHE A 130 -3.74 -7.77 -6.07
N VAL A 131 -2.76 -7.65 -5.18
CA VAL A 131 -1.82 -8.74 -4.82
C VAL A 131 -2.32 -9.50 -3.58
N ASP A 132 -3.31 -8.95 -2.88
CA ASP A 132 -3.91 -9.59 -1.72
C ASP A 132 -4.73 -10.83 -2.11
N ILE A 133 -5.04 -11.65 -1.11
CA ILE A 133 -5.75 -12.91 -1.24
C ILE A 133 -7.17 -12.66 -1.77
N ASP A 134 -7.56 -13.40 -2.81
CA ASP A 134 -8.89 -13.26 -3.40
C ASP A 134 -10.00 -13.66 -2.41
N LYS A 135 -11.12 -12.94 -2.45
CA LYS A 135 -12.25 -13.17 -1.54
C LYS A 135 -12.82 -14.59 -1.65
N GLY A 136 -12.76 -15.21 -2.83
CA GLY A 136 -13.16 -16.61 -3.00
C GLY A 136 -12.29 -17.58 -2.19
N THR A 137 -10.99 -17.31 -2.09
CA THR A 137 -10.09 -18.13 -1.26
C THR A 137 -10.27 -17.90 0.24
N VAL A 138 -10.63 -16.67 0.66
CA VAL A 138 -11.02 -16.40 2.06
C VAL A 138 -12.34 -17.09 2.42
N ALA A 139 -13.33 -17.07 1.52
CA ALA A 139 -14.61 -17.74 1.74
C ALA A 139 -14.48 -19.27 1.79
N ALA A 140 -13.52 -19.85 1.08
CA ALA A 140 -13.15 -21.26 1.20
C ALA A 140 -12.40 -21.60 2.52
N GLY A 141 -12.32 -20.64 3.44
CA GLY A 141 -11.54 -20.75 4.68
C GLY A 141 -12.11 -21.69 5.73
N VAL A 142 -13.38 -22.10 5.61
CA VAL A 142 -14.07 -23.03 6.51
C VAL A 142 -14.53 -24.25 5.72
N SER A 143 -14.22 -25.45 6.22
CA SER A 143 -14.66 -26.72 5.64
C SER A 143 -15.27 -27.62 6.70
N GLU A 144 -16.42 -28.21 6.37
CA GLU A 144 -17.11 -29.18 7.20
C GLU A 144 -16.76 -30.60 6.74
N PHE A 145 -16.49 -31.49 7.69
CA PHE A 145 -16.19 -32.89 7.45
C PHE A 145 -17.07 -33.79 8.33
N ASP A 146 -17.68 -34.80 7.72
CA ASP A 146 -18.48 -35.79 8.42
C ASP A 146 -17.60 -36.93 8.95
N VAL A 147 -17.52 -37.00 10.27
CA VAL A 147 -16.65 -37.88 11.03
C VAL A 147 -17.22 -39.31 11.12
N THR A 148 -18.52 -39.50 10.88
CA THR A 148 -19.16 -40.82 10.94
C THR A 148 -18.63 -41.80 9.89
N SER A 149 -18.07 -41.26 8.81
CA SER A 149 -17.48 -42.03 7.72
C SER A 149 -16.13 -42.66 8.07
N LEU A 150 -15.53 -42.31 9.22
CA LEU A 150 -14.17 -42.68 9.59
C LEU A 150 -14.13 -43.80 10.64
N PRO A 151 -13.81 -45.05 10.25
CA PRO A 151 -13.66 -46.14 11.22
C PRO A 151 -12.40 -45.95 12.09
N GLU A 152 -12.44 -46.51 13.30
CA GLU A 152 -11.33 -46.47 14.25
C GLU A 152 -10.03 -47.02 13.65
N GLY A 153 -8.91 -46.36 13.94
CA GLY A 153 -7.58 -46.70 13.45
C GLY A 153 -7.28 -46.26 12.02
N THR A 154 -8.25 -45.63 11.34
CA THR A 154 -8.05 -45.10 9.98
C THR A 154 -7.95 -43.58 9.98
N GLY A 155 -7.22 -43.05 9.01
CA GLY A 155 -7.12 -41.62 8.78
C GLY A 155 -7.44 -41.26 7.33
N VAL A 156 -8.17 -40.17 7.14
CA VAL A 156 -8.47 -39.60 5.84
C VAL A 156 -7.64 -38.33 5.63
N LEU A 157 -7.19 -38.16 4.39
CA LEU A 157 -6.55 -36.93 3.94
C LEU A 157 -7.59 -36.08 3.21
N THR A 158 -7.93 -34.93 3.80
CA THR A 158 -8.80 -33.93 3.16
C THR A 158 -8.01 -32.68 2.79
N LYS A 159 -8.61 -31.78 2.02
CA LYS A 159 -7.99 -30.52 1.58
C LYS A 159 -8.68 -29.34 2.26
N TRP A 160 -7.91 -28.51 2.96
CA TRP A 160 -8.36 -27.27 3.59
C TRP A 160 -7.41 -26.12 3.24
N ARG A 161 -7.94 -25.00 2.72
CA ARG A 161 -7.14 -23.83 2.26
C ARG A 161 -5.98 -24.17 1.29
N GLY A 162 -6.15 -25.22 0.48
CA GLY A 162 -5.08 -25.68 -0.42
C GLY A 162 -4.05 -26.61 0.23
N MET A 163 -4.05 -26.72 1.55
CA MET A 163 -3.17 -27.59 2.33
C MET A 163 -3.84 -28.95 2.59
N PRO A 164 -3.06 -30.04 2.66
CA PRO A 164 -3.55 -31.32 3.16
C PRO A 164 -3.84 -31.23 4.67
N VAL A 165 -4.94 -31.81 5.13
CA VAL A 165 -5.25 -32.01 6.54
C VAL A 165 -5.52 -33.49 6.78
N TYR A 166 -4.83 -34.06 7.77
CA TYR A 166 -5.08 -35.39 8.28
C TYR A 166 -6.17 -35.33 9.34
N ILE A 167 -7.18 -36.16 9.18
CA ILE A 167 -8.20 -36.43 10.20
C ILE A 167 -8.08 -37.91 10.50
N ARG A 168 -7.64 -38.26 11.71
CA ARG A 168 -7.47 -39.64 12.14
C ARG A 168 -8.39 -39.95 13.31
N HIS A 169 -9.10 -41.07 13.22
CA HIS A 169 -9.83 -41.65 14.32
C HIS A 169 -8.88 -42.61 15.04
N ARG A 170 -8.38 -42.21 16.20
CA ARG A 170 -7.40 -42.95 16.99
C ARG A 170 -8.06 -44.07 17.77
N THR A 171 -7.35 -45.17 17.93
CA THR A 171 -7.75 -46.24 18.85
C THR A 171 -7.35 -45.90 20.29
N GLN A 172 -8.00 -46.52 21.28
CA GLN A 172 -7.67 -46.29 22.68
C GLN A 172 -6.19 -46.61 23.00
N ALA A 173 -5.62 -47.63 22.35
CA ALA A 173 -4.22 -48.00 22.53
C ALA A 173 -3.25 -46.90 22.04
N GLU A 174 -3.56 -46.24 20.92
CA GLU A 174 -2.77 -45.11 20.40
C GLU A 174 -2.86 -43.91 21.37
N ILE A 175 -4.05 -43.61 21.89
CA ILE A 175 -4.25 -42.52 22.86
C ILE A 175 -3.43 -42.76 24.12
N ASP A 176 -3.50 -43.98 24.67
CA ASP A 176 -2.76 -44.36 25.87
C ASP A 176 -1.24 -44.32 25.64
N GLU A 177 -0.76 -44.72 24.47
CA GLU A 177 0.65 -44.64 24.11
C GLU A 177 1.14 -43.18 24.07
N GLU A 178 0.42 -42.29 23.38
CA GLU A 178 0.83 -40.90 23.22
C GLU A 178 0.72 -40.08 24.50
N CYS A 179 -0.23 -40.41 25.38
CA CYS A 179 -0.36 -39.80 26.70
C CYS A 179 0.79 -40.17 27.64
N ASN A 180 1.40 -41.34 27.46
CA ASN A 180 2.51 -41.82 28.29
C ASN A 180 3.91 -41.40 27.78
N VAL A 181 3.98 -40.60 26.70
CA VAL A 181 5.26 -40.11 26.16
C VAL A 181 5.88 -39.07 27.10
N ASP A 182 7.17 -39.26 27.42
CA ASP A 182 7.94 -38.29 28.22
C ASP A 182 8.12 -36.97 27.47
N LEU A 183 7.53 -35.89 28.02
CA LEU A 183 7.56 -34.55 27.46
C LEU A 183 8.99 -33.98 27.35
N LEU A 184 9.90 -34.39 28.24
CA LEU A 184 11.29 -33.89 28.24
C LEU A 184 12.12 -34.48 27.10
N SER A 185 11.68 -35.62 26.55
CA SER A 185 12.32 -36.25 25.41
C SER A 185 11.96 -35.57 24.07
N LEU A 186 10.88 -34.80 24.06
CA LEU A 186 10.36 -34.13 22.88
C LEU A 186 11.15 -32.86 22.58
N ARG A 187 11.36 -32.60 21.29
CA ARG A 187 11.97 -31.34 20.83
C ARG A 187 11.05 -30.14 21.06
N ASP A 188 9.76 -30.35 20.81
CA ASP A 188 8.68 -29.37 21.02
C ASP A 188 7.71 -29.98 22.04
N PRO A 189 7.90 -29.67 23.35
CA PRO A 189 7.21 -30.35 24.44
C PRO A 189 5.74 -29.93 24.49
N GLN A 190 4.87 -30.81 24.00
CA GLN A 190 3.42 -30.67 24.03
C GLN A 190 2.76 -31.98 24.45
N HIS A 191 1.81 -31.87 25.39
CA HIS A 191 1.00 -33.00 25.81
C HIS A 191 -0.05 -33.33 24.75
N ASP A 192 -0.42 -34.61 24.63
CA ASP A 192 -1.37 -35.05 23.60
C ASP A 192 -2.76 -34.40 23.78
N LEU A 193 -3.25 -34.37 25.02
CA LEU A 193 -4.54 -33.76 25.37
C LEU A 193 -4.63 -32.26 25.05
N ASP A 194 -3.50 -31.56 24.94
CA ASP A 194 -3.49 -30.14 24.58
C ASP A 194 -3.59 -29.93 23.05
N ARG A 195 -3.42 -31.01 22.27
CA ARG A 195 -3.40 -31.00 20.79
C ARG A 195 -4.68 -31.53 20.16
N SER A 196 -5.54 -32.19 20.92
CA SER A 196 -6.82 -32.71 20.46
C SER A 196 -7.96 -32.21 21.36
N GLU A 197 -9.04 -31.71 20.77
CA GLU A 197 -10.25 -31.35 21.54
C GLU A 197 -10.97 -32.60 22.06
N LYS A 198 -11.10 -33.62 21.20
CA LYS A 198 -11.61 -34.96 21.53
C LYS A 198 -10.46 -35.97 21.37
N PRO A 199 -10.05 -36.72 22.41
CA PRO A 199 -8.90 -37.63 22.33
C PRO A 199 -9.00 -38.66 21.20
N GLU A 200 -10.18 -39.11 20.84
CA GLU A 200 -10.43 -40.04 19.74
C GLU A 200 -10.13 -39.45 18.35
N PHE A 201 -10.12 -38.12 18.18
CA PHE A 201 -9.89 -37.47 16.90
C PHE A 201 -8.63 -36.62 16.92
N MET A 202 -7.71 -36.92 16.01
CA MET A 202 -6.51 -36.12 15.78
C MET A 202 -6.62 -35.40 14.44
N VAL A 203 -6.57 -34.07 14.47
CA VAL A 203 -6.68 -33.19 13.30
C VAL A 203 -5.37 -32.43 13.14
N LEU A 204 -4.67 -32.66 12.03
CA LEU A 204 -3.33 -32.11 11.80
C LEU A 204 -3.20 -31.56 10.40
N VAL A 205 -2.55 -30.41 10.25
CA VAL A 205 -2.13 -29.90 8.95
C VAL A 205 -0.98 -30.76 8.45
N GLY A 206 -1.16 -31.41 7.30
CA GLY A 206 -0.20 -32.32 6.67
C GLY A 206 0.96 -31.63 5.98
N VAL A 207 1.48 -30.56 6.57
CA VAL A 207 2.58 -29.75 6.05
C VAL A 207 3.75 -29.89 7.02
N CYS A 208 4.81 -30.57 6.57
CA CYS A 208 6.01 -30.78 7.36
C CYS A 208 6.65 -29.42 7.73
N THR A 209 6.87 -29.18 9.02
CA THR A 209 7.39 -27.91 9.56
C THR A 209 8.86 -27.64 9.21
N HIS A 210 9.53 -28.58 8.54
CA HIS A 210 10.86 -28.35 7.98
C HIS A 210 10.81 -27.40 6.78
N LEU A 211 10.22 -27.84 5.66
CA LEU A 211 10.20 -27.12 4.38
C LEU A 211 8.89 -27.33 3.59
N GLY A 212 7.82 -27.77 4.24
CA GLY A 212 6.48 -27.81 3.66
C GLY A 212 6.11 -29.03 2.81
N CYS A 213 6.95 -30.08 2.79
CA CYS A 213 6.57 -31.35 2.16
C CYS A 213 5.38 -32.02 2.87
N ILE A 214 4.64 -32.87 2.16
CA ILE A 214 3.54 -33.66 2.73
C ILE A 214 4.10 -34.94 3.37
N PRO A 215 3.94 -35.15 4.69
CA PRO A 215 4.30 -36.43 5.32
C PRO A 215 3.46 -37.59 4.78
N LEU A 216 4.01 -38.79 4.72
CA LEU A 216 3.25 -40.01 4.44
C LEU A 216 2.56 -40.46 5.72
N ASN A 217 1.28 -40.83 5.61
CA ASN A 217 0.49 -41.39 6.71
C ASN A 217 0.93 -42.85 6.99
N GLU A 218 0.79 -43.29 8.25
CA GLU A 218 1.08 -44.65 8.73
C GLU A 218 2.50 -45.13 8.37
N ALA A 219 3.46 -44.22 8.41
CA ALA A 219 4.82 -44.48 7.96
C ALA A 219 5.87 -43.95 8.94
N GLY A 220 7.07 -44.54 8.87
CA GLY A 220 8.21 -44.18 9.70
C GLY A 220 8.33 -45.03 10.96
N ASN A 221 9.14 -44.57 11.91
CA ASN A 221 9.50 -45.33 13.11
C ASN A 221 8.38 -45.40 14.16
N PHE A 222 7.33 -44.59 14.00
CA PHE A 222 6.19 -44.50 14.91
C PHE A 222 4.91 -44.96 14.21
N ALA A 223 5.04 -45.90 13.26
CA ALA A 223 3.91 -46.56 12.63
C ALA A 223 3.49 -47.78 13.48
N PRO A 224 2.19 -48.12 13.55
CA PRO A 224 1.04 -47.46 12.91
C PRO A 224 0.70 -46.10 13.55
N GLY A 225 0.00 -45.23 12.80
CA GLY A 225 -0.50 -43.95 13.31
C GLY A 225 0.44 -42.74 13.18
N GLY A 226 1.76 -42.94 13.12
CA GLY A 226 2.73 -41.87 12.89
C GLY A 226 2.86 -41.40 11.44
N TYR A 227 3.64 -40.33 11.25
CA TYR A 227 3.84 -39.69 9.95
C TYR A 227 5.31 -39.62 9.57
N TYR A 228 5.63 -39.84 8.28
CA TYR A 228 7.00 -39.80 7.78
C TYR A 228 7.18 -38.87 6.59
N CYS A 229 8.03 -37.86 6.71
CA CYS A 229 8.38 -36.97 5.62
C CYS A 229 9.61 -37.50 4.85
N PRO A 230 9.44 -37.99 3.60
CA PRO A 230 10.53 -38.61 2.84
C PRO A 230 11.56 -37.60 2.33
N CYS A 231 11.25 -36.29 2.33
CA CYS A 231 12.14 -35.26 1.79
C CYS A 231 13.48 -35.20 2.53
N HIS A 232 13.45 -35.25 3.87
CA HIS A 232 14.66 -35.17 4.71
C HIS A 232 14.60 -36.11 5.93
N GLY A 233 13.70 -37.09 5.92
CA GLY A 233 13.60 -38.12 6.95
C GLY A 233 13.06 -37.64 8.31
N SER A 234 12.08 -36.74 8.32
CA SER A 234 11.41 -36.35 9.58
C SER A 234 10.34 -37.37 9.95
N HIS A 235 10.33 -37.78 11.22
CA HIS A 235 9.37 -38.75 11.77
C HIS A 235 8.54 -38.09 12.86
N TYR A 236 7.24 -38.20 12.72
CA TYR A 236 6.25 -37.73 13.68
C TYR A 236 5.52 -38.92 14.30
N ASP A 237 5.10 -38.77 15.56
CA ASP A 237 4.24 -39.74 16.24
C ASP A 237 2.76 -39.55 15.86
N SER A 238 1.85 -40.33 16.46
CA SER A 238 0.43 -40.31 16.10
C SER A 238 -0.30 -39.06 16.61
N SER A 239 0.31 -38.31 17.51
CA SER A 239 -0.10 -36.94 17.91
C SER A 239 0.43 -35.86 16.96
N GLY A 240 1.20 -36.25 15.94
CA GLY A 240 1.84 -35.32 15.01
C GLY A 240 3.05 -34.59 15.60
N ARG A 241 3.63 -35.08 16.69
CA ARG A 241 4.78 -34.44 17.34
C ARG A 241 6.08 -34.90 16.70
N ILE A 242 7.03 -33.99 16.53
CA ILE A 242 8.31 -34.30 15.90
C ILE A 242 9.19 -35.11 16.86
N ARG A 243 9.60 -36.30 16.42
CA ARG A 243 10.43 -37.22 17.23
C ARG A 243 11.85 -37.34 16.69
N LYS A 244 12.01 -37.31 15.37
CA LYS A 244 13.31 -37.48 14.71
C LYS A 244 13.38 -36.70 13.40
N GLY A 245 14.57 -36.27 13.02
CA GLY A 245 14.85 -35.57 11.76
C GLY A 245 15.04 -34.07 11.93
N PRO A 246 15.11 -33.30 10.83
CA PRO A 246 15.43 -31.88 10.85
C PRO A 246 14.25 -30.94 11.15
N ALA A 247 12.99 -31.40 11.11
CA ALA A 247 11.84 -30.54 11.36
C ALA A 247 11.90 -29.89 12.76
N PRO A 248 11.75 -28.56 12.91
CA PRO A 248 11.93 -27.90 14.20
C PRO A 248 10.74 -28.05 15.14
N LEU A 249 9.51 -28.16 14.60
CA LEU A 249 8.25 -28.09 15.36
C LEU A 249 7.34 -29.28 15.08
N ASN A 250 6.36 -29.50 15.97
CA ASN A 250 5.28 -30.46 15.76
C ASN A 250 4.39 -30.04 14.57
N LEU A 251 3.64 -30.97 13.98
CA LEU A 251 2.63 -30.64 12.97
C LEU A 251 1.58 -29.71 13.59
N GLU A 252 1.17 -28.72 12.80
CA GLU A 252 0.20 -27.71 13.23
C GLU A 252 -1.18 -28.34 13.41
N VAL A 253 -1.84 -28.01 14.51
CA VAL A 253 -3.25 -28.35 14.75
C VAL A 253 -4.06 -27.16 14.21
N PRO A 254 -4.88 -27.34 13.16
CA PRO A 254 -5.67 -26.24 12.62
C PRO A 254 -6.76 -25.84 13.63
N PRO A 255 -7.25 -24.59 13.61
CA PRO A 255 -8.42 -24.22 14.39
C PRO A 255 -9.61 -25.07 13.92
N HIS A 256 -10.18 -25.82 14.84
CA HIS A 256 -11.32 -26.68 14.58
C HIS A 256 -12.22 -26.75 15.80
N HIS A 257 -13.47 -27.13 15.57
CA HIS A 257 -14.42 -27.47 16.63
C HIS A 257 -15.43 -28.49 16.11
N PHE A 258 -16.03 -29.24 17.03
CA PHE A 258 -17.16 -30.12 16.72
C PHE A 258 -18.47 -29.33 16.84
N ALA A 259 -19.16 -29.13 15.72
CA ALA A 259 -20.48 -28.46 15.72
C ALA A 259 -21.55 -29.38 16.32
N ASP A 260 -21.48 -30.66 15.97
CA ASP A 260 -22.31 -31.76 16.47
C ASP A 260 -21.42 -32.99 16.73
N ASP A 261 -21.99 -34.09 17.21
CA ASP A 261 -21.25 -35.35 17.42
C ASP A 261 -20.74 -35.98 16.10
N THR A 262 -21.28 -35.56 14.95
CA THR A 262 -20.95 -36.10 13.62
C THR A 262 -20.11 -35.16 12.78
N THR A 263 -20.12 -33.85 13.07
CA THR A 263 -19.63 -32.83 12.13
C THR A 263 -18.45 -32.07 12.71
N LEU A 264 -17.29 -32.23 12.09
CA LEU A 264 -16.07 -31.49 12.39
C LEU A 264 -15.98 -30.27 11.47
N VAL A 265 -15.85 -29.08 12.07
CA VAL A 265 -15.66 -27.82 11.35
C VAL A 265 -14.21 -27.38 11.49
N ILE A 266 -13.52 -27.19 10.38
CA ILE A 266 -12.13 -26.74 10.32
C ILE A 266 -12.10 -25.35 9.69
N GLY A 267 -11.63 -24.34 10.42
CA GLY A 267 -11.48 -22.96 9.92
C GLY A 267 -11.97 -21.86 10.84
#